data_AF-A0A2E3N0Z8-F1
#
_entry.id   AF-A0A2E3N0Z8-F1
#
_cell.length_a   1.000
_cell.length_b   1.000
_cell.length_c   1.000
_cell.angle_alpha   90.00
_cell.angle_beta   90.00
_cell.angle_gamma   90.00
#
_symmetry.space_group_name_H-M   'P 1'
#
loop_
_entity.id
_entity.type
_entity.pdbx_description
1 polymer ?
#
loop_
_entity_poly.entity_id
_entity_poly.type
_entity_poly.pdbx_seq_one_letter_code
_entity_poly.pdbx_strand_id
1 'polypeptide(L)'
;MKKNKIMKKLNYLFIATLLILTSCSGTCEDKCKSDLTEFETNKETVMKMFSGFEAKNMDESIFADSFIEIGTGVGEPDRNKEEALDNWKGMMDMMNMSLKTSIFLPGVDTVNFQPDGSVRYYGTWEMNIGEASDELMVYGSFEFDKDGKMTSLQHYGDYTGTLMMMVGPDMAGQMMAAADEEILPNPDAGNQGETLPNPDTEIID
;
A
#
# COMPACT_ATOMS: atom_id res chain seq x y z
N MET A 1 -1.49 -37.08 68.31
CA MET A 1 -0.88 -37.30 66.98
C MET A 1 -1.69 -36.75 65.78
N LYS A 2 -3.03 -36.65 65.82
CA LYS A 2 -3.87 -36.20 64.68
C LYS A 2 -3.68 -34.73 64.27
N LYS A 3 -3.52 -33.80 65.24
CA LYS A 3 -3.32 -32.35 64.98
C LYS A 3 -2.05 -32.04 64.17
N ASN A 4 -0.93 -32.72 64.45
CA ASN A 4 0.34 -32.48 63.75
C ASN A 4 0.30 -32.92 62.27
N LYS A 5 -0.56 -33.88 61.92
CA LYS A 5 -0.73 -34.32 60.52
C LYS A 5 -1.59 -33.33 59.73
N ILE A 6 -2.54 -32.65 60.38
CA ILE A 6 -3.40 -31.62 59.78
C ILE A 6 -2.61 -30.32 59.56
N MET A 7 -1.80 -29.88 60.54
CA MET A 7 -0.95 -28.69 60.40
C MET A 7 0.12 -28.85 59.30
N LYS A 8 0.71 -30.04 59.15
CA LYS A 8 1.65 -30.33 58.05
C LYS A 8 0.97 -30.27 56.68
N LYS A 9 -0.23 -30.84 56.55
CA LYS A 9 -1.02 -30.77 55.29
C LYS A 9 -1.45 -29.34 54.96
N LEU A 10 -1.75 -28.52 55.96
CA LEU A 10 -2.11 -27.12 55.77
C LEU A 10 -0.88 -26.27 55.36
N ASN A 11 0.31 -26.57 55.89
CA ASN A 11 1.57 -25.95 55.43
C ASN A 11 1.94 -26.37 54.00
N TYR A 12 1.77 -27.64 53.61
CA TYR A 12 2.02 -28.06 52.23
C TYR A 12 1.05 -27.41 51.24
N LEU A 13 -0.22 -27.22 51.64
CA LEU A 13 -1.21 -26.52 50.84
C LEU A 13 -0.86 -25.03 50.69
N PHE A 14 -0.40 -24.37 51.74
CA PHE A 14 0.05 -22.97 51.69
C PHE A 14 1.28 -22.78 50.81
N ILE A 15 2.26 -23.69 50.88
CA ILE A 15 3.47 -23.66 50.05
C ILE A 15 3.16 -23.91 48.57
N ALA A 16 2.21 -24.83 48.29
CA ALA A 16 1.76 -25.09 46.92
C ALA A 16 1.03 -23.88 46.30
N THR A 17 0.19 -23.17 47.07
CA THR A 17 -0.50 -21.96 46.59
C THR A 17 0.48 -20.80 46.36
N LEU A 18 1.54 -20.68 47.18
CA LEU A 18 2.55 -19.63 47.03
C LEU A 18 3.44 -19.83 45.78
N LEU A 19 3.72 -21.08 45.40
CA LEU A 19 4.48 -21.42 44.19
C LEU A 19 3.70 -21.18 42.88
N ILE A 20 2.36 -21.23 42.92
CA ILE A 20 1.51 -20.97 41.75
C ILE A 20 1.47 -19.46 41.45
N LEU A 21 1.52 -18.60 42.49
CA LEU A 21 1.46 -17.14 42.36
C LEU A 21 2.75 -16.49 41.83
N THR A 22 3.89 -17.18 41.84
CA THR A 22 5.16 -16.66 41.31
C THR A 22 5.46 -17.09 39.87
N SER A 23 4.57 -17.88 39.24
CA SER A 23 4.75 -18.31 37.85
C SER A 23 4.34 -17.27 36.80
N CYS A 24 3.78 -16.13 37.24
CA CYS A 24 3.27 -15.08 36.35
C CYS A 24 3.86 -13.70 36.66
N SER A 25 5.18 -13.64 36.84
CA SER A 25 5.92 -12.37 36.88
C SER A 25 7.27 -12.49 36.17
N GLY A 26 7.25 -13.08 34.97
CA GLY A 26 8.22 -12.70 33.95
C GLY A 26 7.92 -11.25 33.57
N THR A 27 8.65 -10.30 34.15
CA THR A 27 8.55 -8.88 33.81
C THR A 27 8.95 -8.70 32.34
N CYS A 28 7.96 -8.75 31.46
CA CYS A 28 8.05 -8.42 30.02
C CYS A 28 8.27 -6.92 29.80
N GLU A 29 8.41 -6.09 30.84
CA GLU A 29 8.35 -4.63 30.71
C GLU A 29 9.46 -4.01 29.86
N ASP A 30 10.63 -4.65 29.76
CA ASP A 30 11.77 -4.11 28.99
C ASP A 30 12.29 -5.03 27.88
N LYS A 31 12.00 -6.33 27.90
CA LYS A 31 12.39 -7.26 26.81
C LYS A 31 11.32 -7.46 25.74
N CYS A 32 10.12 -6.91 25.95
CA CYS A 32 8.98 -7.05 25.03
C CYS A 32 8.58 -5.71 24.41
N LYS A 33 9.36 -4.64 24.64
CA LYS A 33 9.23 -3.39 23.90
C LYS A 33 9.90 -3.56 22.55
N SER A 34 9.09 -3.72 21.51
CA SER A 34 9.59 -3.67 20.15
C SER A 34 10.09 -2.25 19.84
N ASP A 35 11.22 -2.16 19.15
CA ASP A 35 11.71 -0.90 18.60
C ASP A 35 10.82 -0.49 17.43
N LEU A 36 10.26 0.72 17.50
CA LEU A 36 9.38 1.30 16.49
C LEU A 36 10.01 2.53 15.81
N THR A 37 11.30 2.79 16.03
CA THR A 37 11.99 3.99 15.53
C THR A 37 11.92 4.10 14.00
N GLU A 38 12.18 2.98 13.30
CA GLU A 38 12.10 2.93 11.84
C GLU A 38 10.66 3.14 11.34
N PHE A 39 9.68 2.49 11.98
CA PHE A 39 8.27 2.69 11.65
C PHE A 39 7.84 4.16 11.79
N GLU A 40 8.20 4.82 12.89
CA GLU A 40 7.83 6.22 13.11
C GLU A 40 8.46 7.15 12.07
N THR A 41 9.72 6.90 11.71
CA THR A 41 10.43 7.66 10.66
C THR A 41 9.80 7.42 9.28
N ASN A 42 9.56 6.16 8.92
CA ASN A 42 9.01 5.79 7.62
C ASN A 42 7.54 6.22 7.47
N LYS A 43 6.78 6.26 8.57
CA LYS A 43 5.43 6.82 8.59
C LYS A 43 5.43 8.29 8.15
N GLU A 44 6.42 9.08 8.55
CA GLU A 44 6.56 10.47 8.06
C GLU A 44 6.81 10.52 6.55
N THR A 45 7.56 9.58 5.99
CA THR A 45 7.74 9.43 4.54
C THR A 45 6.40 9.16 3.84
N VAL A 46 5.56 8.27 4.38
CA VAL A 46 4.21 8.03 3.85
C VAL A 46 3.33 9.27 3.95
N MET A 47 3.38 9.98 5.08
CA MET A 47 2.60 11.22 5.25
C MET A 47 3.02 12.31 4.25
N LYS A 48 4.31 12.41 3.90
CA LYS A 48 4.77 13.32 2.83
C LYS A 48 4.18 12.95 1.47
N MET A 49 4.13 11.66 1.13
CA MET A 49 3.47 11.19 -0.09
C MET A 49 1.99 11.61 -0.11
N PHE A 50 1.27 11.40 1.00
CA PHE A 50 -0.14 11.77 1.10
C PHE A 50 -0.37 13.28 0.99
N SER A 51 0.44 14.09 1.66
CA SER A 51 0.42 15.54 1.48
C SER A 51 0.75 15.95 0.05
N GLY A 52 1.62 15.21 -0.65
CA GLY A 52 1.91 15.41 -2.06
C GLY A 52 0.69 15.20 -2.96
N PHE A 53 -0.12 14.16 -2.69
CA PHE A 53 -1.39 13.95 -3.38
C PHE A 53 -2.39 15.08 -3.14
N GLU A 54 -2.59 15.49 -1.89
CA GLU A 54 -3.53 16.59 -1.55
C GLU A 54 -3.09 17.93 -2.15
N ALA A 55 -1.78 18.19 -2.18
CA ALA A 55 -1.19 19.40 -2.74
C ALA A 55 -0.97 19.32 -4.27
N LYS A 56 -1.22 18.17 -4.90
CA LYS A 56 -0.91 17.87 -6.30
C LYS A 56 0.55 18.13 -6.68
N ASN A 57 1.46 17.84 -5.76
CA ASN A 57 2.88 18.08 -5.90
C ASN A 57 3.67 17.01 -5.14
N MET A 58 4.13 15.98 -5.86
CA MET A 58 4.83 14.84 -5.26
C MET A 58 6.30 15.17 -5.01
N ASP A 59 6.80 14.85 -3.81
CA ASP A 59 8.24 14.91 -3.52
C ASP A 59 8.91 13.61 -3.99
N GLU A 60 9.51 13.63 -5.18
CA GLU A 60 10.15 12.46 -5.77
C GLU A 60 11.35 11.91 -4.97
N SER A 61 11.90 12.72 -4.04
CA SER A 61 13.07 12.33 -3.25
C SER A 61 12.76 11.26 -2.20
N ILE A 62 11.48 11.08 -1.87
CA ILE A 62 11.01 10.09 -0.89
C ILE A 62 11.01 8.66 -1.44
N PHE A 63 11.15 8.49 -2.77
CA PHE A 63 11.16 7.18 -3.42
C PHE A 63 12.59 6.77 -3.77
N ALA A 64 12.93 5.52 -3.49
CA ALA A 64 14.18 4.91 -3.92
C ALA A 64 14.21 4.77 -5.45
N ASP A 65 15.41 4.74 -6.04
CA ASP A 65 15.52 4.58 -7.50
C ASP A 65 15.01 3.21 -7.98
N SER A 66 15.02 2.22 -7.09
CA SER A 66 14.46 0.89 -7.32
C SER A 66 12.97 0.77 -6.94
N PHE A 67 12.27 1.89 -6.76
CA PHE A 67 10.88 1.85 -6.32
C PHE A 67 9.98 1.12 -7.32
N ILE A 68 9.10 0.27 -6.78
CA ILE A 68 8.05 -0.43 -7.53
C ILE A 68 6.69 -0.19 -6.86
N GLU A 69 5.74 0.31 -7.62
CA GLU A 69 4.32 0.27 -7.26
C GLU A 69 3.73 -1.05 -7.77
N ILE A 70 3.18 -1.84 -6.87
CA ILE A 70 2.61 -3.15 -7.18
C ILE A 70 1.15 -2.94 -7.61
N GLY A 71 0.81 -3.46 -8.79
CA GLY A 71 -0.54 -3.42 -9.32
C GLY A 71 -1.45 -4.37 -8.53
N THR A 72 -2.56 -3.85 -8.00
CA THR A 72 -3.50 -4.64 -7.17
C THR A 72 -4.88 -4.76 -7.81
N GLY A 73 -5.16 -3.97 -8.84
CA GLY A 73 -6.30 -4.11 -9.72
C GLY A 73 -6.23 -5.39 -10.57
N VAL A 74 -7.39 -5.80 -11.07
CA VAL A 74 -7.48 -6.98 -11.95
C VAL A 74 -6.70 -6.73 -13.24
N GLY A 75 -5.59 -7.45 -13.42
CA GLY A 75 -4.73 -7.33 -14.60
C GLY A 75 -3.87 -6.06 -14.61
N GLU A 76 -3.80 -5.34 -13.49
CA GLU A 76 -2.97 -4.15 -13.35
C GLU A 76 -1.48 -4.54 -13.29
N PRO A 77 -0.61 -3.98 -14.15
CA PRO A 77 0.82 -4.24 -14.09
C PRO A 77 1.48 -3.46 -12.95
N ASP A 78 2.61 -3.98 -12.48
CA ASP A 78 3.52 -3.23 -11.62
C ASP A 78 4.14 -2.07 -12.41
N ARG A 79 4.43 -0.96 -11.72
CA ARG A 79 5.03 0.25 -12.28
C ARG A 79 6.34 0.56 -11.58
N ASN A 80 7.36 0.93 -12.35
CA ASN A 80 8.58 1.48 -11.77
C ASN A 80 8.38 2.93 -11.29
N LYS A 81 9.39 3.54 -10.67
CA LYS A 81 9.32 4.92 -10.16
C LYS A 81 8.82 5.95 -11.16
N GLU A 82 9.36 5.97 -12.37
CA GLU A 82 8.99 6.96 -13.40
C GLU A 82 7.53 6.77 -13.82
N GLU A 83 7.16 5.53 -14.14
CA GLU A 83 5.79 5.15 -14.53
C GLU A 83 4.76 5.45 -13.43
N ALA A 84 5.09 5.20 -12.17
CA ALA A 84 4.23 5.48 -11.02
C ALA A 84 4.01 6.99 -10.84
N LEU A 85 5.08 7.78 -10.90
CA LEU A 85 5.00 9.24 -10.76
C LEU A 85 4.18 9.88 -11.89
N ASP A 86 4.37 9.43 -13.13
CA ASP A 86 3.61 9.89 -14.28
C ASP A 86 2.12 9.51 -14.17
N ASN A 87 1.82 8.28 -13.76
CA ASN A 87 0.44 7.85 -13.54
C ASN A 87 -0.25 8.66 -12.43
N TRP A 88 0.42 8.87 -11.30
CA TRP A 88 -0.11 9.67 -10.20
C TRP A 88 -0.29 11.14 -10.59
N LYS A 89 0.59 11.69 -11.43
CA LYS A 89 0.42 13.03 -11.98
C LYS A 89 -0.85 13.13 -12.81
N GLY A 90 -1.09 12.18 -13.72
CA GLY A 90 -2.34 12.12 -14.49
C GLY A 90 -3.58 12.04 -13.60
N MET A 91 -3.53 11.20 -12.56
CA MET A 91 -4.60 11.13 -11.55
C MET A 91 -4.80 12.46 -10.82
N MET A 92 -3.72 13.09 -10.34
CA MET A 92 -3.78 14.39 -9.65
C MET A 92 -4.27 15.51 -10.58
N ASP A 93 -4.00 15.46 -11.88
CA ASP A 93 -4.54 16.44 -12.84
C ASP A 93 -6.06 16.26 -13.02
N MET A 94 -6.55 15.03 -13.00
CA MET A 94 -7.96 14.70 -13.19
C MET A 94 -8.82 14.92 -11.94
N MET A 95 -8.31 14.61 -10.75
CA MET A 95 -9.10 14.60 -9.52
C MET A 95 -8.40 15.28 -8.34
N ASN A 96 -9.20 15.69 -7.35
CA ASN A 96 -8.70 16.07 -6.04
C ASN A 96 -8.90 14.92 -5.07
N MET A 97 -7.96 14.74 -4.14
CA MET A 97 -8.07 13.76 -3.08
C MET A 97 -7.79 14.47 -1.75
N SER A 98 -8.55 14.14 -0.71
CA SER A 98 -8.26 14.59 0.65
C SER A 98 -8.38 13.44 1.65
N LEU A 99 -7.39 13.33 2.54
CA LEU A 99 -7.35 12.29 3.53
C LEU A 99 -8.23 12.66 4.72
N LYS A 100 -9.35 11.96 4.89
CA LYS A 100 -10.30 12.22 6.00
C LYS A 100 -9.84 11.57 7.30
N THR A 101 -9.44 10.30 7.22
CA THR A 101 -9.01 9.50 8.37
C THR A 101 -7.87 8.58 7.99
N SER A 102 -6.96 8.35 8.94
CA SER A 102 -5.82 7.47 8.76
C SER A 102 -5.48 6.74 10.04
N ILE A 103 -5.22 5.44 9.94
CA ILE A 103 -4.61 4.61 10.97
C ILE A 103 -3.32 4.03 10.37
N PHE A 104 -2.20 4.26 11.06
CA PHE A 104 -0.91 3.69 10.70
C PHE A 104 -0.53 2.61 11.72
N LEU A 105 -0.08 1.46 11.22
CA LEU A 105 0.39 0.34 12.03
C LEU A 105 1.77 -0.11 11.52
N PRO A 106 2.67 -0.56 12.41
CA PRO A 106 3.91 -1.18 11.98
C PRO A 106 3.61 -2.51 11.28
N GLY A 107 4.30 -2.78 10.18
CA GLY A 107 4.40 -4.15 9.69
C GLY A 107 5.39 -4.95 10.53
N VAL A 108 5.52 -6.24 10.22
CA VAL A 108 6.36 -7.18 10.97
C VAL A 108 7.05 -8.15 10.04
N ASP A 109 8.25 -8.56 10.43
CA ASP A 109 9.02 -9.57 9.72
C ASP A 109 8.34 -10.95 9.81
N THR A 110 8.55 -11.79 8.79
CA THR A 110 7.89 -13.10 8.70
C THR A 110 8.54 -14.20 9.54
N VAL A 111 9.70 -13.93 10.16
CA VAL A 111 10.49 -14.92 10.89
C VAL A 111 10.26 -14.83 12.41
N ASN A 112 10.41 -13.64 12.97
CA ASN A 112 10.35 -13.36 14.40
C ASN A 112 9.15 -12.48 14.79
N PHE A 113 8.36 -12.01 13.82
CA PHE A 113 7.20 -11.14 14.00
C PHE A 113 7.52 -9.85 14.77
N GLN A 114 8.74 -9.34 14.62
CA GLN A 114 9.15 -8.04 15.13
C GLN A 114 8.89 -6.96 14.09
N PRO A 115 8.67 -5.70 14.49
CA PRO A 115 8.58 -4.60 13.56
C PRO A 115 9.80 -4.54 12.63
N ASP A 116 9.54 -4.40 11.34
CA ASP A 116 10.55 -4.42 10.27
C ASP A 116 10.72 -3.05 9.58
N GLY A 117 10.16 -2.00 10.19
CA GLY A 117 10.19 -0.65 9.65
C GLY A 117 9.15 -0.40 8.53
N SER A 118 8.47 -1.43 8.03
CA SER A 118 7.41 -1.26 7.05
C SER A 118 6.17 -0.59 7.66
N VAL A 119 5.40 0.10 6.82
CA VAL A 119 4.21 0.83 7.24
C VAL A 119 2.97 0.17 6.64
N ARG A 120 1.96 -0.06 7.47
CA ARG A 120 0.61 -0.43 7.06
C ARG A 120 -0.32 0.73 7.33
N TYR A 121 -1.21 1.01 6.39
CA TYR A 121 -2.09 2.16 6.41
C TYR A 121 -3.51 1.71 6.13
N TYR A 122 -4.46 2.23 6.90
CA TYR A 122 -5.88 2.18 6.61
C TYR A 122 -6.38 3.61 6.61
N GLY A 123 -7.05 4.05 5.56
CA GLY A 123 -7.69 5.34 5.61
C GLY A 123 -8.80 5.54 4.63
N THR A 124 -9.48 6.65 4.82
CA THR A 124 -10.63 7.06 4.02
C THR A 124 -10.25 8.34 3.30
N TRP A 125 -10.30 8.29 1.98
CA TRP A 125 -10.04 9.41 1.10
C TRP A 125 -11.36 9.94 0.55
N GLU A 126 -11.56 11.24 0.60
CA GLU A 126 -12.58 11.92 -0.20
C GLU A 126 -11.98 12.22 -1.57
N MET A 127 -12.58 11.69 -2.64
CA MET A 127 -12.15 11.90 -4.02
C MET A 127 -13.17 12.78 -4.74
N ASN A 128 -12.70 13.76 -5.51
CA ASN A 128 -13.55 14.70 -6.22
C ASN A 128 -13.14 14.85 -7.70
N ILE A 129 -14.10 14.76 -8.62
CA ILE A 129 -13.96 15.11 -10.04
C ILE A 129 -15.04 16.15 -10.38
N GLY A 130 -14.63 17.41 -10.59
CA GLY A 130 -15.59 18.51 -10.75
C GLY A 130 -16.47 18.67 -9.51
N GLU A 131 -17.79 18.55 -9.69
CA GLU A 131 -18.78 18.58 -8.60
C GLU A 131 -19.12 17.19 -8.02
N ALA A 132 -18.65 16.11 -8.67
CA ALA A 132 -18.87 14.76 -8.18
C ALA A 132 -17.84 14.39 -7.11
N SER A 133 -18.30 13.78 -6.03
CA SER A 133 -17.46 13.35 -4.91
C SER A 133 -17.92 12.01 -4.35
N ASP A 134 -16.97 11.16 -3.95
CA ASP A 134 -17.26 9.95 -3.18
C ASP A 134 -16.08 9.60 -2.26
N GLU A 135 -16.32 8.73 -1.29
CA GLU A 135 -15.31 8.25 -0.35
C GLU A 135 -14.74 6.89 -0.79
N LEU A 136 -13.41 6.78 -0.71
CA LEU A 136 -12.68 5.55 -0.96
C LEU A 136 -11.95 5.11 0.31
N MET A 137 -12.25 3.90 0.77
CA MET A 137 -11.46 3.23 1.80
C MET A 137 -10.28 2.51 1.15
N VAL A 138 -9.07 2.76 1.68
CA VAL A 138 -7.83 2.22 1.16
C VAL A 138 -7.05 1.53 2.28
N TYR A 139 -6.58 0.32 1.98
CA TYR A 139 -5.51 -0.33 2.73
C TYR A 139 -4.20 -0.20 1.94
N GLY A 140 -3.13 0.28 2.57
CA GLY A 140 -1.81 0.43 1.95
C GLY A 140 -0.72 -0.30 2.72
N SER A 141 0.28 -0.79 2.00
CA SER A 141 1.47 -1.43 2.52
C SER A 141 2.70 -0.85 1.82
N PHE A 142 3.63 -0.35 2.64
CA PHE A 142 4.80 0.41 2.21
C PHE A 142 6.06 -0.23 2.77
N GLU A 143 7.06 -0.40 1.91
CA GLU A 143 8.38 -0.92 2.26
C GLU A 143 9.44 0.16 2.01
N PHE A 144 10.55 0.10 2.76
CA PHE A 144 11.55 1.15 2.78
C PHE A 144 12.98 0.60 2.71
N ASP A 145 13.90 1.41 2.21
CA ASP A 145 15.32 1.16 2.38
C ASP A 145 15.84 1.71 3.72
N LYS A 146 17.10 1.45 4.01
CA LYS A 146 17.79 1.90 5.24
C LYS A 146 17.86 3.43 5.39
N ASP A 147 17.66 4.18 4.31
CA ASP A 147 17.70 5.64 4.30
C ASP A 147 16.27 6.23 4.44
N GLY A 148 15.26 5.38 4.63
CA GLY A 148 13.86 5.75 4.82
C GLY A 148 13.13 6.12 3.53
N LYS A 149 13.72 5.78 2.37
CA LYS A 149 13.06 5.96 1.07
C LYS A 149 12.18 4.76 0.76
N MET A 150 11.02 5.01 0.16
CA MET A 150 10.08 3.98 -0.21
C MET A 150 10.65 3.12 -1.34
N THR A 151 10.68 1.81 -1.15
CA THR A 151 11.14 0.82 -2.14
C THR A 151 9.97 0.11 -2.80
N SER A 152 8.84 -0.02 -2.11
CA SER A 152 7.61 -0.45 -2.76
C SER A 152 6.36 0.07 -2.08
N LEU A 153 5.30 0.17 -2.87
CA LEU A 153 3.94 0.48 -2.44
C LEU A 153 2.97 -0.51 -3.07
N GLN A 154 2.06 -1.03 -2.27
CA GLN A 154 0.85 -1.70 -2.74
C GLN A 154 -0.36 -1.17 -1.98
N HIS A 155 -1.43 -0.86 -2.69
CA HIS A 155 -2.64 -0.33 -2.08
C HIS A 155 -3.87 -1.05 -2.61
N TYR A 156 -4.88 -1.21 -1.77
CA TYR A 156 -6.10 -1.96 -2.08
C TYR A 156 -7.29 -1.06 -1.75
N GLY A 157 -8.16 -0.89 -2.74
CA GLY A 157 -9.41 -0.15 -2.64
C GLY A 157 -10.26 -0.42 -3.87
N ASP A 158 -11.56 -0.15 -3.80
CA ASP A 158 -12.46 -0.29 -4.95
C ASP A 158 -12.41 0.98 -5.83
N TYR A 159 -11.23 1.32 -6.35
CA TYR A 159 -11.02 2.52 -7.15
C TYR A 159 -11.94 2.57 -8.36
N THR A 160 -12.08 1.43 -9.07
CA THR A 160 -12.96 1.34 -10.25
C THR A 160 -14.42 1.59 -9.87
N GLY A 161 -14.92 0.95 -8.81
CA GLY A 161 -16.29 1.16 -8.34
C GLY A 161 -16.53 2.61 -7.92
N THR A 162 -15.65 3.18 -7.12
CA THR A 162 -15.78 4.57 -6.66
C THR A 162 -15.72 5.57 -7.82
N LEU A 163 -14.79 5.41 -8.76
CA LEU A 163 -14.72 6.26 -9.95
C LEU A 163 -16.00 6.16 -10.79
N MET A 164 -16.51 4.95 -11.05
CA MET A 164 -17.75 4.75 -11.82
C MET A 164 -18.96 5.46 -11.18
N MET A 165 -19.04 5.43 -9.84
CA MET A 165 -20.11 6.11 -9.11
C MET A 165 -20.00 7.64 -9.20
N MET A 166 -18.79 8.18 -9.27
CA MET A 166 -18.55 9.62 -9.38
C MET A 166 -18.82 10.15 -10.79
N VAL A 167 -18.31 9.49 -11.83
CA VAL A 167 -18.35 10.03 -13.21
C VAL A 167 -19.72 9.85 -13.87
N GLY A 168 -20.55 8.90 -13.43
CA GLY A 168 -21.83 8.60 -14.06
C GLY A 168 -21.68 8.12 -15.53
N PRO A 169 -22.79 7.76 -16.20
CA PRO A 169 -22.72 7.19 -17.55
C PRO A 169 -22.22 8.17 -18.62
N ASP A 170 -22.47 9.48 -18.46
CA ASP A 170 -22.13 10.49 -19.46
C ASP A 170 -20.63 10.82 -19.49
N MET A 171 -19.98 10.96 -18.33
CA MET A 171 -18.53 11.18 -18.26
C MET A 171 -17.76 9.87 -18.44
N ALA A 172 -18.28 8.72 -18.01
CA ALA A 172 -17.70 7.42 -18.36
C ALA A 172 -17.65 7.20 -19.88
N GLY A 173 -18.72 7.58 -20.60
CA GLY A 173 -18.75 7.54 -22.06
C GLY A 173 -17.73 8.48 -22.71
N GLN A 174 -17.53 9.67 -22.16
CA GLN A 174 -16.53 10.62 -22.65
C GLN A 174 -15.09 10.17 -22.38
N MET A 175 -14.82 9.57 -21.22
CA MET A 175 -13.50 9.03 -20.89
C MET A 175 -13.15 7.81 -21.75
N MET A 176 -14.11 6.92 -22.01
CA MET A 176 -13.92 5.82 -22.98
C MET A 176 -13.69 6.36 -24.39
N ALA A 177 -14.44 7.37 -24.82
CA ALA A 177 -14.26 7.97 -26.15
C ALA A 177 -12.89 8.68 -26.30
N ALA A 178 -12.40 9.33 -25.24
CA ALA A 178 -11.08 9.96 -25.22
C ALA A 178 -9.94 8.93 -25.26
N ALA A 179 -10.10 7.79 -24.56
CA ALA A 179 -9.15 6.68 -24.62
C ALA A 179 -9.11 6.02 -26.01
N ASP A 180 -10.24 5.98 -26.73
CA ASP A 180 -10.30 5.50 -28.11
C ASP A 180 -9.70 6.50 -29.13
N GLU A 181 -9.81 7.81 -28.88
CA GLU A 181 -9.20 8.84 -29.73
C GLU A 181 -7.66 8.83 -29.69
N GLU A 182 -7.06 8.40 -28.58
CA GLU A 182 -5.61 8.21 -28.44
C GLU A 182 -5.09 6.96 -29.20
N ILE A 183 -6.01 6.08 -29.67
CA ILE A 183 -5.72 4.89 -30.48
C ILE A 183 -5.95 5.13 -31.98
N LEU A 184 -6.49 6.28 -32.38
CA LEU A 184 -6.61 6.60 -33.81
C LEU A 184 -5.23 6.93 -34.39
N PRO A 185 -4.73 6.16 -35.37
CA PRO A 185 -3.47 6.50 -36.01
C PRO A 185 -3.57 7.89 -36.62
N ASN A 186 -2.62 8.75 -36.27
CA ASN A 186 -2.46 10.08 -36.83
C ASN A 186 -2.56 10.01 -38.37
N PRO A 187 -3.59 10.62 -39.01
CA PRO A 187 -3.74 10.56 -40.46
C PRO A 187 -2.61 11.25 -41.23
N ASP A 188 -1.77 12.05 -40.54
CA ASP A 188 -0.59 12.72 -41.09
C ASP A 188 0.73 11.92 -40.89
N ALA A 189 0.69 10.74 -40.28
CA ALA A 189 1.84 9.84 -40.27
C ALA A 189 1.98 9.20 -41.67
N GLY A 190 2.70 9.91 -42.55
CA GLY A 190 3.04 9.45 -43.89
C GLY A 190 3.52 8.00 -43.91
N ASN A 191 2.80 7.19 -44.68
CA ASN A 191 3.06 5.79 -44.96
C ASN A 191 4.53 5.55 -45.38
N GLN A 192 5.40 5.16 -44.44
CA GLN A 192 6.64 4.46 -44.78
C GLN A 192 6.31 2.98 -44.83
N GLY A 193 5.91 2.53 -46.02
CA GLY A 193 5.63 1.14 -46.29
C GLY A 193 6.87 0.28 -46.10
N GLU A 194 6.90 -0.51 -45.04
CA GLU A 194 7.69 -1.73 -45.01
C GLU A 194 6.84 -2.85 -45.62
N THR A 195 7.14 -3.19 -46.87
CA THR A 195 6.57 -4.39 -47.51
C THR A 195 7.16 -5.62 -46.85
N LEU A 196 6.33 -6.37 -46.11
CA LEU A 196 6.64 -7.74 -45.70
C LEU A 196 6.89 -8.60 -46.95
N PRO A 197 7.95 -9.44 -46.98
CA PRO A 197 8.21 -10.31 -48.12
C PRO A 197 7.13 -11.40 -48.23
N ASN A 198 6.55 -11.51 -49.43
CA ASN A 198 5.59 -12.52 -49.83
C ASN A 198 6.24 -13.92 -49.80
N PRO A 199 5.67 -14.92 -49.10
CA PRO A 199 6.25 -16.26 -48.99
C PRO A 199 6.09 -17.13 -50.26
N ASP A 200 5.44 -16.67 -51.32
CA ASP A 200 5.11 -17.50 -52.49
C ASP A 200 5.93 -17.18 -53.75
N THR A 201 7.24 -17.40 -53.70
CA THR A 201 8.01 -17.65 -54.94
C THR A 201 8.69 -19.01 -54.87
N GLU A 202 8.12 -19.92 -55.65
CA GLU A 202 8.56 -21.28 -55.91
C GLU A 202 10.03 -21.39 -56.33
N ILE A 203 10.66 -22.45 -55.86
CA ILE A 203 11.86 -23.07 -56.43
C ILE A 203 11.48 -23.70 -57.76
N ILE A 204 12.02 -23.20 -58.89
CA ILE A 204 12.29 -24.00 -60.10
C ILE A 204 13.55 -23.44 -60.78
N ASP A 205 14.59 -24.30 -60.81
CA ASP A 205 15.90 -24.29 -61.51
C ASP A 205 16.74 -22.99 -61.63
#